data_AF-A0A6P7JNT1-F1
#
_entry.id   AF-A0A6P7JNT1-F1
#
_cell.length_a   1.000
_cell.length_b   1.000
_cell.length_c   1.000
_cell.angle_alpha   90.00
_cell.angle_beta   90.00
_cell.angle_gamma   90.00
#
_symmetry.space_group_name_H-M   'P 1'
#
loop_
_entity.id
_entity.type
_entity.pdbx_description
1 polymer ?
#
loop_
_entity_poly.entity_id
_entity_poly.type
_entity_poly.pdbx_seq_one_letter_code
_entity_poly.pdbx_strand_id
1 'polypeptide(L)'
;MSEPVQARSSDRSPGRRFFRSLNEFITQEKRVLRCPDQGPDQQRHTVYRSAFNKVIGQATTYKKLLMTIKSEYDDTIRELTRRQDEAEVSHQVVASSASHLTTLLTCRRRATQLRDRICVLKRDTAELQEELQRRRASTGQSVWIPGLTVAESEDPAALDRHLDVLEEQREALLHGKTRWVPLEVKHKMDAELQAAQSRRDQLSSENKHLRVRDWR
;
A
#
# COMPACT_ATOMS: atom_id res chain seq x y z
N MET A 1 -0.88 -7.83 110.72
CA MET A 1 0.45 -7.34 110.32
C MET A 1 0.63 -7.69 108.85
N SER A 2 0.50 -6.69 107.99
CA SER A 2 0.55 -6.83 106.54
C SER A 2 1.96 -6.45 106.07
N GLU A 3 2.70 -7.40 105.50
CA GLU A 3 3.93 -7.11 104.79
C GLU A 3 3.60 -6.52 103.41
N PRO A 4 4.27 -5.45 102.97
CA PRO A 4 4.02 -4.87 101.67
C PRO A 4 4.78 -5.64 100.58
N VAL A 5 4.02 -5.95 99.52
CA VAL A 5 4.49 -6.44 98.23
C VAL A 5 5.52 -5.47 97.66
N GLN A 6 6.78 -5.89 97.58
CA GLN A 6 7.82 -5.21 96.80
C GLN A 6 7.44 -5.28 95.32
N ALA A 7 6.85 -4.18 94.84
CA ALA A 7 6.66 -3.93 93.42
C ALA A 7 8.02 -3.93 92.71
N ARG A 8 8.18 -4.90 91.82
CA ARG A 8 9.34 -5.18 90.97
C ARG A 8 9.83 -3.92 90.26
N SER A 9 10.93 -3.36 90.75
CA SER A 9 11.64 -2.19 90.21
C SER A 9 12.62 -2.55 89.06
N SER A 10 12.18 -3.32 88.06
CA SER A 10 13.10 -3.75 86.96
C SER A 10 13.13 -2.85 85.71
N ASP A 11 12.30 -1.79 85.62
CA ASP A 11 12.14 -0.98 84.40
C ASP A 11 13.16 0.18 84.22
N ARG A 12 14.25 0.24 85.00
CA ARG A 12 15.17 1.40 85.03
C ARG A 12 16.56 1.19 84.45
N SER A 13 16.80 0.24 83.55
CA SER A 13 18.09 0.22 82.83
C SER A 13 18.06 1.21 81.66
N PRO A 14 18.98 2.20 81.56
CA PRO A 14 19.03 3.18 80.47
C PRO A 14 19.03 2.56 79.06
N GLY A 15 19.70 1.40 78.89
CA GLY A 15 19.74 0.68 77.62
C GLY A 15 18.37 0.21 77.11
N ARG A 16 17.51 -0.32 77.99
CA ARG A 16 16.16 -0.79 77.60
C ARG A 16 15.27 0.33 77.08
N ARG A 17 15.35 1.53 77.67
CA ARG A 17 14.59 2.71 77.20
C ARG A 17 15.07 3.18 75.83
N PHE A 18 16.39 3.17 75.60
CA PHE A 18 16.96 3.50 74.29
C PHE A 18 16.48 2.54 73.20
N PHE A 19 16.55 1.22 73.43
CA PHE A 19 16.08 0.24 72.44
C PHE A 19 14.57 0.33 72.16
N ARG A 20 13.76 0.64 73.18
CA ARG A 20 12.32 0.88 73.01
C ARG A 20 12.06 2.07 72.07
N SER A 21 12.69 3.21 72.34
CA SER A 21 12.60 4.41 71.51
C SER A 21 13.14 4.19 70.09
N LEU A 22 14.22 3.42 69.95
CA LEU A 22 14.79 3.08 68.65
C LEU A 22 13.83 2.22 67.82
N ASN A 23 13.16 1.25 68.45
CA ASN A 23 12.21 0.38 67.76
C ASN A 23 10.93 1.13 67.35
N GLU A 24 10.47 2.06 68.20
CA GLU A 24 9.39 3.00 67.87
C GLU A 24 9.77 3.85 66.66
N PHE A 25 10.99 4.41 66.63
CA PHE A 25 11.52 5.15 65.48
C PHE A 25 11.52 4.31 64.20
N ILE A 26 12.06 3.09 64.24
CA ILE A 26 12.09 2.21 63.05
C ILE A 26 10.67 1.92 62.56
N THR A 27 9.74 1.61 63.48
CA THR A 27 8.35 1.28 63.14
C THR A 27 7.64 2.48 62.51
N GLN A 28 7.83 3.66 63.09
CA GLN A 28 7.22 4.90 62.58
C GLN A 28 7.78 5.28 61.22
N GLU A 29 9.10 5.27 61.04
CA GLU A 29 9.73 5.61 59.76
C GLU A 29 9.34 4.64 58.64
N LYS A 30 9.32 3.32 58.92
CA LYS A 30 8.83 2.31 57.97
C LYS A 30 7.38 2.60 57.55
N ARG A 31 6.53 3.02 58.50
CA ARG A 31 5.12 3.37 58.23
C ARG A 31 5.01 4.64 57.38
N VAL A 32 5.77 5.69 57.71
CA VAL A 32 5.78 6.96 56.99
C VAL A 32 6.24 6.78 55.55
N LEU A 33 7.31 6.02 55.34
CA LEU A 33 7.86 5.74 54.02
C LEU A 33 7.09 4.65 53.26
N ARG A 34 6.12 3.97 53.90
CA ARG A 34 5.37 2.83 53.34
C ARG A 34 6.29 1.71 52.85
N CYS A 35 7.33 1.43 53.63
CA CYS A 35 8.31 0.41 53.32
C CYS A 35 7.66 -0.99 53.31
N PRO A 36 7.91 -1.83 52.30
CA PRO A 36 7.49 -3.22 52.32
C PRO A 36 8.16 -3.98 53.47
N ASP A 37 7.48 -4.98 54.01
CA ASP A 37 7.95 -5.72 55.19
C ASP A 37 9.11 -6.68 54.90
N GLN A 38 9.26 -7.14 53.65
CA GLN A 38 10.27 -8.10 53.21
C GLN A 38 10.87 -7.73 51.85
N GLY A 39 12.06 -8.28 51.53
CA GLY A 39 12.72 -8.09 50.23
C GLY A 39 13.70 -6.90 50.16
N PRO A 40 14.44 -6.70 49.06
CA PRO A 40 15.31 -5.52 48.90
C PRO A 40 14.47 -4.24 48.73
N ASP A 41 14.74 -3.22 49.56
CA ASP A 41 14.06 -1.92 49.48
C ASP A 41 14.98 -0.79 49.96
N GLN A 42 15.10 0.25 49.14
CA GLN A 42 16.04 1.36 49.37
C GLN A 42 15.62 2.22 50.56
N GLN A 43 14.31 2.41 50.76
CA GLN A 43 13.79 3.19 51.87
C GLN A 43 14.02 2.47 53.20
N ARG A 44 13.74 1.17 53.26
CA ARG A 44 14.05 0.32 54.41
C ARG A 44 15.55 0.29 54.73
N HIS A 45 16.41 0.20 53.72
CA HIS A 45 17.86 0.35 53.93
C HIS A 45 18.19 1.68 54.61
N THR A 46 17.58 2.78 54.15
CA THR A 46 17.79 4.13 54.72
C THR A 46 17.32 4.23 56.18
N VAL A 47 16.17 3.64 56.52
CA VAL A 47 15.66 3.58 57.90
C VAL A 47 16.63 2.83 58.82
N TYR A 48 17.05 1.62 58.41
CA TYR A 48 17.97 0.82 59.22
C TYR A 48 19.37 1.44 59.32
N ARG A 49 19.87 2.08 58.26
CA ARG A 49 21.12 2.86 58.28
C ARG A 49 21.04 3.97 59.32
N SER A 50 19.92 4.69 59.36
CA SER A 50 19.68 5.77 60.33
C SER A 50 19.56 5.24 61.76
N ALA A 51 18.85 4.12 61.96
CA ALA A 51 18.75 3.48 63.26
C ALA A 51 20.12 2.97 63.76
N PHE A 52 20.93 2.38 62.87
CA PHE A 52 22.27 1.91 63.21
C PHE A 52 23.21 3.06 63.59
N ASN A 53 23.11 4.21 62.91
CA ASN A 53 23.82 5.43 63.31
C ASN A 53 23.47 5.86 64.74
N LYS A 54 22.19 5.76 65.15
CA LYS A 54 21.78 6.03 66.53
C LYS A 54 22.42 5.05 67.52
N VAL A 55 22.54 3.77 67.17
CA VAL A 55 23.24 2.76 67.99
C VAL A 55 24.72 3.08 68.14
N ILE A 56 25.41 3.45 67.05
CA ILE A 56 26.81 3.88 67.09
C ILE A 56 26.97 5.15 67.94
N GLY A 57 26.03 6.08 67.86
CA GLY A 57 26.02 7.30 68.67
C GLY A 57 25.98 7.01 70.17
N GLN A 58 25.20 6.01 70.59
CA GLN A 58 25.05 5.60 71.99
C GLN A 58 26.20 4.69 72.49
N ALA A 59 26.91 4.02 71.59
CA ALA A 59 28.01 3.13 71.92
C ALA A 59 29.25 3.92 72.40
N THR A 60 29.82 3.50 73.54
CA THR A 60 31.04 4.12 74.10
C THR A 60 32.26 3.22 73.90
N THR A 61 32.17 1.95 74.31
CA THR A 61 33.31 1.00 74.29
C THR A 61 33.67 0.53 72.88
N TYR A 62 32.68 0.15 72.09
CA TYR A 62 32.87 -0.51 70.78
C TYR A 62 32.58 0.41 69.58
N LYS A 63 32.50 1.73 69.82
CA LYS A 63 32.12 2.71 68.78
C LYS A 63 33.00 2.63 67.54
N LYS A 64 34.33 2.58 67.71
CA LYS A 64 35.29 2.47 66.60
C LYS A 64 35.06 1.23 65.76
N LEU A 65 34.90 0.07 66.41
CA LEU A 65 34.64 -1.20 65.73
C LEU A 65 33.34 -1.16 64.90
N LEU A 66 32.24 -0.63 65.47
CA LEU A 66 30.98 -0.52 64.72
C LEU A 66 31.07 0.46 63.55
N MET A 67 31.83 1.55 63.69
CA MET A 67 32.07 2.46 62.56
C MET A 67 32.84 1.79 61.44
N THR A 68 33.89 1.01 61.76
CA THR A 68 34.66 0.25 60.76
C THR A 68 33.79 -0.80 60.07
N ILE A 69 33.01 -1.57 60.82
CA ILE A 69 32.07 -2.53 60.22
C ILE A 69 31.07 -1.79 59.33
N LYS A 70 30.52 -0.67 59.80
CA LYS A 70 29.59 0.14 59.00
C LYS A 70 30.22 0.60 57.69
N SER A 71 31.46 1.11 57.72
CA SER A 71 32.12 1.60 56.51
C SER A 71 32.36 0.48 55.51
N GLU A 72 32.81 -0.70 55.94
CA GLU A 72 33.00 -1.86 55.05
C GLU A 72 31.69 -2.26 54.34
N TYR A 73 30.58 -2.30 55.08
CA TYR A 73 29.27 -2.59 54.48
C TYR A 73 28.77 -1.46 53.58
N ASP A 74 28.91 -0.20 54.00
CA ASP A 74 28.53 0.95 53.18
C ASP A 74 29.32 0.98 51.87
N ASP A 75 30.62 0.66 51.91
CA ASP A 75 31.51 0.65 50.75
C ASP A 75 31.14 -0.50 49.81
N THR A 76 30.89 -1.70 50.36
CA THR A 76 30.43 -2.86 49.59
C THR A 76 29.08 -2.59 48.92
N ILE A 77 28.11 -2.01 49.65
CA ILE A 77 26.80 -1.67 49.11
C ILE A 77 26.93 -0.63 48.00
N ARG A 78 27.75 0.43 48.20
CA ARG A 78 27.99 1.44 47.15
C ARG A 78 28.57 0.82 45.88
N GLU A 79 29.54 -0.08 46.02
CA GLU A 79 30.17 -0.74 44.87
C GLU A 79 29.19 -1.68 44.15
N LEU A 80 28.35 -2.42 44.90
CA LEU A 80 27.31 -3.26 44.30
C LEU A 80 26.26 -2.43 43.55
N THR A 81 25.80 -1.32 44.13
CA THR A 81 24.87 -0.40 43.46
C THR A 81 25.50 0.19 42.19
N ARG A 82 26.75 0.66 42.25
CA ARG A 82 27.47 1.17 41.07
C ARG A 82 27.53 0.14 39.94
N ARG A 83 27.89 -1.11 40.26
CA ARG A 83 27.96 -2.19 39.26
C ARG A 83 26.60 -2.52 38.66
N GLN A 84 25.54 -2.49 39.46
CA GLN A 84 24.18 -2.71 38.99
C GLN A 84 23.78 -1.61 38.00
N ASP A 85 24.00 -0.34 38.36
CA ASP A 85 23.68 0.80 37.48
C ASP A 85 24.45 0.71 36.15
N GLU A 86 25.72 0.35 36.18
CA GLU A 86 26.54 0.15 34.97
C GLU A 86 26.06 -1.02 34.10
N ALA A 87 25.63 -2.11 34.74
CA ALA A 87 25.08 -3.27 34.04
C ALA A 87 23.75 -2.92 33.37
N GLU A 88 22.88 -2.16 34.03
CA GLU A 88 21.60 -1.70 33.48
C GLU A 88 21.79 -0.78 32.27
N VAL A 89 22.70 0.20 32.37
CA VAL A 89 23.06 1.08 31.26
C VAL A 89 23.61 0.26 30.09
N SER A 90 24.53 -0.67 30.36
CA SER A 90 25.12 -1.54 29.33
C SER A 90 24.05 -2.39 28.65
N HIS A 91 23.13 -2.97 29.42
CA HIS A 91 22.02 -3.77 28.90
C HIS A 91 21.09 -2.94 28.00
N GLN A 92 20.76 -1.71 28.40
CA GLN A 92 19.94 -0.80 27.60
C GLN A 92 20.61 -0.41 26.27
N VAL A 93 21.92 -0.16 26.28
CA VAL A 93 22.70 0.13 25.07
C VAL A 93 22.72 -1.08 24.12
N VAL A 94 22.91 -2.28 24.65
CA VAL A 94 22.87 -3.51 23.84
C VAL A 94 21.47 -3.74 23.25
N ALA A 95 20.41 -3.57 24.05
CA ALA A 95 19.04 -3.77 23.61
C ALA A 95 18.63 -2.76 22.50
N SER A 96 19.02 -1.50 22.65
CA SER A 96 18.78 -0.46 21.63
C SER A 96 19.58 -0.71 20.35
N SER A 97 20.83 -1.15 20.47
CA SER A 97 21.65 -1.52 19.31
C SER A 97 21.08 -2.73 18.55
N ALA A 98 20.57 -3.73 19.28
CA ALA A 98 19.94 -4.90 18.70
C ALA A 98 18.65 -4.55 17.93
N SER A 99 17.79 -3.71 18.51
CA SER A 99 16.56 -3.27 17.83
C SER A 99 16.83 -2.39 16.60
N HIS A 100 17.89 -1.57 16.66
CA HIS A 100 18.35 -0.80 15.49
C HIS A 100 18.82 -1.74 14.37
N LEU A 101 19.61 -2.76 14.69
CA LEU A 101 20.12 -3.73 13.73
C LEU A 101 18.99 -4.51 13.04
N THR A 102 17.99 -5.00 13.79
CA THR A 102 16.85 -5.73 13.21
C THR A 102 16.04 -4.86 12.25
N THR A 103 15.83 -3.58 12.60
CA THR A 103 15.18 -2.60 11.73
C THR A 103 15.98 -2.39 10.44
N LEU A 104 17.31 -2.21 10.56
CA LEU A 104 18.19 -2.01 9.41
C LEU A 104 18.19 -3.22 8.46
N LEU A 105 18.25 -4.45 8.99
CA LEU A 105 18.17 -5.67 8.20
C LEU A 105 16.83 -5.79 7.47
N THR A 106 15.73 -5.44 8.13
CA THR A 106 14.39 -5.43 7.52
C THR A 106 14.28 -4.42 6.38
N CYS A 107 14.78 -3.19 6.58
CA CYS A 107 14.83 -2.17 5.54
C CYS A 107 15.70 -2.62 4.35
N ARG A 108 16.86 -3.23 4.61
CA ARG A 108 17.75 -3.74 3.56
C ARG A 108 17.07 -4.84 2.73
N ARG A 109 16.38 -5.78 3.39
CA ARG A 109 15.63 -6.84 2.71
C ARG A 109 14.53 -6.25 1.81
N ARG A 110 13.77 -5.28 2.33
CA ARG A 110 12.72 -4.58 1.56
C ARG A 110 13.30 -3.82 0.37
N ALA A 111 14.44 -3.16 0.53
CA ALA A 111 15.11 -2.45 -0.56
C ALA A 111 15.54 -3.40 -1.70
N THR A 112 16.04 -4.59 -1.38
CA THR A 112 16.33 -5.62 -2.39
C THR A 112 15.07 -6.10 -3.09
N GLN A 113 14.02 -6.44 -2.34
CA GLN A 113 12.74 -6.87 -2.92
C GLN A 113 12.13 -5.81 -3.87
N LEU A 114 12.20 -4.53 -3.50
CA LEU A 114 11.73 -3.44 -4.34
C LEU A 114 12.56 -3.28 -5.61
N ARG A 115 13.89 -3.43 -5.52
CA ARG A 115 14.76 -3.42 -6.70
C ARG A 115 14.41 -4.55 -7.66
N ASP A 116 14.20 -5.76 -7.16
CA ASP A 116 13.83 -6.91 -8.00
C ASP A 116 12.49 -6.68 -8.71
N ARG A 117 11.49 -6.16 -7.99
CA ARG A 117 10.19 -5.79 -8.57
C ARG A 117 10.32 -4.70 -9.64
N ILE A 118 11.14 -3.69 -9.42
CA ILE A 118 11.40 -2.64 -10.42
C ILE A 118 12.05 -3.24 -11.67
N CYS A 119 12.99 -4.18 -11.52
CA CYS A 119 13.62 -4.86 -12.65
C CYS A 119 12.61 -5.66 -13.47
N VAL A 120 11.69 -6.38 -12.82
CA VAL A 120 10.59 -7.10 -13.50
C VAL A 120 9.70 -6.11 -14.25
N LEU A 121 9.18 -5.08 -13.57
CA LEU A 121 8.31 -4.10 -14.20
C LEU A 121 8.95 -3.41 -15.39
N LYS A 122 10.25 -3.09 -15.32
CA LYS A 122 10.99 -2.50 -16.45
C LYS A 122 11.03 -3.43 -17.66
N ARG A 123 11.22 -4.73 -17.44
CA ARG A 123 11.19 -5.74 -18.50
C ARG A 123 9.81 -5.82 -19.14
N ASP A 124 8.78 -6.00 -18.32
CA ASP A 124 7.39 -6.11 -18.78
C ASP A 124 6.96 -4.86 -19.56
N THR A 125 7.38 -3.67 -19.09
CA THR A 125 7.09 -2.41 -19.78
C THR A 125 7.77 -2.35 -21.15
N ALA A 126 9.03 -2.83 -21.26
CA ALA A 126 9.73 -2.89 -22.53
C ALA A 126 9.05 -3.86 -23.52
N GLU A 127 8.67 -5.05 -23.05
CA GLU A 127 7.96 -6.06 -23.86
C GLU A 127 6.61 -5.53 -24.37
N LEU A 128 5.83 -4.87 -23.51
CA LEU A 128 4.56 -4.24 -23.91
C LEU A 128 4.77 -3.12 -24.93
N GLN A 129 5.83 -2.33 -24.77
CA GLN A 129 6.16 -1.25 -25.70
C GLN A 129 6.57 -1.79 -27.07
N GLU A 130 7.32 -2.89 -27.13
CA GLU A 130 7.64 -3.59 -28.37
C GLU A 130 6.40 -4.20 -29.04
N GLU A 131 5.50 -4.81 -28.28
CA GLU A 131 4.24 -5.35 -28.80
C GLU A 131 3.34 -4.26 -29.37
N LEU A 132 3.24 -3.10 -28.70
CA LEU A 132 2.52 -1.93 -29.21
C LEU A 132 3.12 -1.41 -30.52
N GLN A 133 4.45 -1.34 -30.63
CA GLN A 133 5.13 -0.94 -31.86
C GLN A 133 4.88 -1.93 -33.00
N ARG A 134 4.99 -3.24 -32.73
CA ARG A 134 4.69 -4.29 -33.72
C ARG A 134 3.25 -4.18 -34.22
N ARG A 135 2.29 -3.98 -33.32
CA ARG A 135 0.87 -3.79 -33.70
C ARG A 135 0.67 -2.55 -34.56
N ARG A 136 1.25 -1.41 -34.20
CA ARG A 136 1.18 -0.18 -35.01
C ARG A 136 1.76 -0.38 -36.41
N ALA A 137 2.90 -1.08 -36.52
CA ALA A 137 3.51 -1.39 -37.81
C ALA A 137 2.63 -2.30 -38.67
N SER A 138 1.98 -3.30 -38.07
CA SER A 138 1.06 -4.21 -38.76
C SER A 138 -0.27 -3.54 -39.15
N THR A 139 -0.82 -2.65 -38.32
CA THR A 139 -2.04 -1.89 -38.63
C THR A 139 -1.83 -0.94 -39.81
N GLY A 140 -0.62 -0.40 -39.98
CA GLY A 140 -0.25 0.40 -41.15
C GLY A 140 -0.36 -0.33 -42.50
N GLN A 141 -0.49 -1.66 -42.52
CA GLN A 141 -0.72 -2.44 -43.75
C GLN A 141 -2.20 -2.79 -44.02
N SER A 142 -3.11 -2.62 -43.04
CA SER A 142 -4.49 -3.18 -43.13
C SER A 142 -5.60 -2.14 -43.31
N VAL A 143 -5.31 -0.84 -43.34
CA VAL A 143 -6.35 0.20 -43.35
C VAL A 143 -6.15 1.13 -44.54
N TRP A 144 -6.60 0.69 -45.71
CA TRP A 144 -6.80 1.60 -46.82
C TRP A 144 -8.23 1.46 -47.32
N ILE A 145 -9.10 2.38 -46.90
CA ILE A 145 -10.37 2.60 -47.59
C ILE A 145 -10.00 3.37 -48.87
N PRO A 146 -10.19 2.79 -50.06
CA PRO A 146 -9.81 3.46 -51.30
C PRO A 146 -10.51 4.81 -51.42
N GLY A 147 -9.74 5.88 -51.59
CA GLY A 147 -10.27 7.25 -51.68
C GLY A 147 -10.18 8.08 -50.39
N LEU A 148 -9.70 7.51 -49.28
CA LEU A 148 -9.44 8.24 -48.03
C LEU A 148 -7.97 8.13 -47.61
N THR A 149 -7.46 9.15 -46.91
CA THR A 149 -6.15 9.09 -46.24
C THR A 149 -6.24 8.35 -44.89
N VAL A 150 -5.10 7.93 -44.34
CA VAL A 150 -5.04 7.23 -43.04
C VAL A 150 -5.61 8.09 -41.92
N ALA A 151 -5.31 9.40 -41.91
CA ALA A 151 -5.82 10.32 -40.90
C ALA A 151 -7.35 10.50 -41.00
N GLU A 152 -7.91 10.52 -42.21
CA GLU A 152 -9.36 10.59 -42.42
C GLU A 152 -10.08 9.27 -42.11
N SER A 153 -9.38 8.14 -42.23
CA SER A 153 -9.93 6.82 -41.87
C SER A 153 -10.03 6.61 -40.34
N GLU A 154 -9.33 7.43 -39.55
CA GLU A 154 -9.37 7.42 -38.09
C GLU A 154 -10.30 8.52 -37.50
N ASP A 155 -10.77 9.46 -38.33
CA ASP A 155 -11.72 10.51 -37.93
C ASP A 155 -13.17 10.04 -38.20
N PRO A 156 -14.00 9.84 -37.15
CA PRO A 156 -15.38 9.41 -37.33
C PRO A 156 -16.20 10.40 -38.18
N ALA A 157 -15.92 11.70 -38.09
CA ALA A 157 -16.65 12.70 -38.87
C ALA A 157 -16.28 12.66 -40.37
N ALA A 158 -15.05 12.26 -40.71
CA ALA A 158 -14.63 12.06 -42.10
C ALA A 158 -15.22 10.77 -42.70
N LEU A 159 -15.34 9.72 -41.89
CA LEU A 159 -16.00 8.47 -42.29
C LEU A 159 -17.49 8.67 -42.59
N ASP A 160 -18.20 9.42 -41.75
CA ASP A 160 -19.63 9.72 -41.97
C ASP A 160 -19.84 10.49 -43.29
N ARG A 161 -19.02 11.52 -43.55
CA ARG A 161 -19.07 12.26 -44.84
C ARG A 161 -18.79 11.35 -46.04
N HIS A 162 -17.87 10.41 -45.90
CA HIS A 162 -17.55 9.47 -46.99
C HIS A 162 -18.69 8.48 -47.23
N LEU A 163 -19.36 8.03 -46.17
CA LEU A 163 -20.55 7.20 -46.25
C LEU A 163 -21.66 7.91 -47.04
N ASP A 164 -21.95 9.17 -46.71
CA ASP A 164 -22.97 9.98 -47.40
C ASP A 164 -22.69 10.05 -48.91
N VAL A 165 -21.44 10.30 -49.30
CA VAL A 165 -21.02 10.36 -50.71
C VAL A 165 -21.22 9.01 -51.41
N LEU A 166 -20.88 7.89 -50.76
CA LEU A 166 -21.06 6.56 -51.33
C LEU A 166 -22.54 6.20 -51.48
N GLU A 167 -23.38 6.61 -50.54
CA GLU A 167 -24.83 6.44 -50.61
C GLU A 167 -25.43 7.24 -51.77
N GLU A 168 -25.05 8.50 -51.93
CA GLU A 168 -25.45 9.33 -53.07
C GLU A 168 -25.04 8.71 -54.41
N GLN A 169 -23.80 8.23 -54.52
CA GLN A 169 -23.31 7.54 -55.72
C GLN A 169 -24.10 6.27 -56.01
N ARG A 170 -24.42 5.48 -54.99
CA ARG A 170 -25.22 4.27 -55.12
C ARG A 170 -26.62 4.60 -55.63
N GLU A 171 -27.27 5.61 -55.06
CA GLU A 171 -28.60 6.04 -55.49
C GLU A 171 -28.58 6.58 -56.93
N ALA A 172 -27.56 7.34 -57.32
CA ALA A 172 -27.39 7.79 -58.70
C ALA A 172 -27.23 6.62 -59.68
N LEU A 173 -26.47 5.59 -59.32
CA LEU A 173 -26.30 4.38 -60.13
C LEU A 173 -27.60 3.56 -60.24
N LEU A 174 -28.36 3.44 -59.15
CA LEU A 174 -29.65 2.76 -59.15
C LEU A 174 -30.70 3.50 -59.99
N HIS A 175 -30.74 4.84 -59.88
CA HIS A 175 -31.60 5.67 -60.72
C HIS A 175 -31.22 5.55 -62.20
N GLY A 176 -29.92 5.55 -62.50
CA GLY A 176 -29.42 5.24 -63.84
C GLY A 176 -29.91 3.87 -64.32
N LYS A 177 -29.79 2.82 -63.49
CA LYS A 177 -30.22 1.44 -63.78
C LYS A 177 -31.68 1.35 -64.21
N THR A 178 -32.59 2.11 -63.59
CA THR A 178 -34.00 2.16 -64.00
C THR A 178 -34.24 2.78 -65.38
N ARG A 179 -33.29 3.56 -65.90
CA ARG A 179 -33.35 4.18 -67.24
C ARG A 179 -32.75 3.31 -68.34
N TRP A 180 -31.95 2.29 -67.99
CA TRP A 180 -31.32 1.40 -68.95
C TRP A 180 -32.25 0.24 -69.32
N VAL A 181 -32.54 0.10 -70.61
CA VAL A 181 -33.20 -1.09 -71.15
C VAL A 181 -32.13 -2.08 -71.60
N PRO A 182 -32.24 -3.39 -71.27
CA PRO A 182 -31.31 -4.40 -71.77
C PRO A 182 -31.16 -4.32 -73.28
N LEU A 183 -29.93 -4.49 -73.76
CA LEU A 183 -29.60 -4.32 -75.17
C LEU A 183 -30.41 -5.31 -76.03
N GLU A 184 -30.62 -6.52 -75.54
CA GLU A 184 -31.41 -7.57 -76.20
C GLU A 184 -32.88 -7.13 -76.43
N VAL A 185 -33.48 -6.43 -75.45
CA VAL A 185 -34.85 -5.91 -75.57
C VAL A 185 -34.91 -4.80 -76.61
N LYS A 186 -33.92 -3.90 -76.65
CA LYS A 186 -33.82 -2.87 -77.68
C LYS A 186 -33.73 -3.49 -79.08
N HIS A 187 -32.82 -4.45 -79.26
CA HIS A 187 -32.63 -5.12 -80.56
C HIS A 187 -33.89 -5.86 -81.02
N LYS A 188 -34.63 -6.49 -80.08
CA LYS A 188 -35.91 -7.12 -80.39
C LYS A 188 -36.96 -6.11 -80.87
N MET A 189 -37.09 -4.98 -80.17
CA MET A 189 -38.02 -3.91 -80.57
C MET A 189 -37.65 -3.29 -81.92
N ASP A 190 -36.37 -3.09 -82.19
CA ASP A 190 -35.88 -2.58 -83.48
C ASP A 190 -36.20 -3.57 -84.63
N ALA A 191 -36.03 -4.88 -84.40
CA ALA A 191 -36.37 -5.92 -85.38
C ALA A 191 -37.89 -5.99 -85.66
N GLU A 192 -38.72 -5.91 -84.61
CA GLU A 192 -40.18 -5.87 -84.75
C GLU A 192 -40.64 -4.61 -85.51
N LEU A 193 -40.03 -3.45 -85.23
CA LEU A 193 -40.30 -2.20 -85.94
C LEU A 193 -39.96 -2.32 -87.43
N GLN A 194 -38.79 -2.89 -87.75
CA GLN A 194 -38.33 -3.06 -89.12
C GLN A 194 -39.19 -4.07 -89.90
N ALA A 195 -39.63 -5.15 -89.26
CA ALA A 195 -40.58 -6.10 -89.84
C ALA A 195 -41.95 -5.45 -90.11
N ALA A 196 -42.45 -4.63 -89.16
CA ALA A 196 -43.69 -3.89 -89.33
C ALA A 196 -43.61 -2.85 -90.46
N GLN A 197 -42.48 -2.16 -90.62
CA GLN A 197 -42.22 -1.26 -91.75
C GLN A 197 -42.21 -2.01 -93.08
N SER A 198 -41.47 -3.11 -93.17
CA SER A 198 -41.38 -3.92 -94.40
C SER A 198 -42.76 -4.44 -94.83
N ARG A 199 -43.58 -4.90 -93.87
CA ARG A 199 -44.96 -5.32 -94.12
C ARG A 199 -45.84 -4.17 -94.63
N ARG A 200 -45.69 -2.97 -94.07
CA ARG A 200 -46.42 -1.77 -94.52
C ARG A 200 -46.04 -1.41 -95.95
N ASP A 201 -44.77 -1.46 -96.27
CA ASP A 201 -44.26 -1.13 -97.61
C ASP A 201 -44.72 -2.15 -98.64
N GLN A 202 -44.75 -3.44 -98.29
CA GLN A 202 -45.31 -4.49 -99.13
C GLN A 202 -46.82 -4.31 -99.36
N LEU A 203 -47.59 -4.05 -98.30
CA LEU A 203 -49.02 -3.76 -98.46
C LEU A 203 -49.26 -2.48 -99.28
N SER A 204 -48.38 -1.48 -99.16
CA SER A 204 -48.44 -0.25 -99.96
C SER A 204 -48.17 -0.53 -101.44
N SER A 205 -47.20 -1.39 -101.77
CA SER A 205 -46.89 -1.75 -103.16
C SER A 205 -48.00 -2.63 -103.77
N GLU A 206 -48.53 -3.59 -103.02
CA GLU A 206 -49.69 -4.39 -103.44
C GLU A 206 -50.93 -3.52 -103.67
N ASN A 207 -51.22 -2.57 -102.76
CA ASN A 207 -52.32 -1.63 -102.93
C ASN A 207 -52.14 -0.76 -104.18
N LYS A 208 -50.92 -0.26 -104.45
CA LYS A 208 -50.61 0.45 -105.71
C LYS A 208 -50.82 -0.42 -106.94
N HIS A 209 -50.42 -1.69 -106.91
CA HIS A 209 -50.62 -2.63 -108.02
C HIS A 209 -52.10 -2.95 -108.28
N LEU A 210 -52.90 -3.12 -107.22
CA LEU A 210 -54.34 -3.32 -107.33
C LEU A 210 -55.03 -2.08 -107.92
N ARG A 211 -54.64 -0.88 -107.48
CA ARG A 211 -55.13 0.38 -108.07
C ARG A 211 -54.77 0.57 -109.54
N VAL A 212 -53.70 -0.05 -110.05
CA VAL A 212 -53.33 -0.01 -111.48
C VAL A 212 -54.15 -1.02 -112.31
N ARG A 213 -54.67 -2.09 -111.69
CA ARG A 213 -55.54 -3.08 -112.36
C ARG A 213 -56.98 -2.61 -112.50
N ASP A 214 -57.44 -1.72 -111.64
CA ASP A 214 -58.79 -1.13 -111.70
C ASP A 214 -58.95 0.03 -112.73
N TRP A 215 -57.91 0.34 -113.52
CA TRP A 215 -57.92 1.38 -114.56
C TRP A 215 -57.62 0.84 -115.98
N ARG A 216 -58.10 -0.36 -116.31
CA ARG A 216 -58.12 -0.84 -117.70
C ARG A 216 -59.47 -1.42 -118.07
#